data_AF-F2S3K2-F1
#
_entry.id   AF-F2S3K2-F1
#
_cell.length_a   1.000
_cell.length_b   1.000
_cell.length_c   1.000
_cell.angle_alpha   90.00
_cell.angle_beta   90.00
_cell.angle_gamma   90.00
#
_symmetry.space_group_name_H-M   'P 1'
#
loop_
_entity.id
_entity.type
_entity.pdbx_description
1 polymer ?
#
loop_
_entity_poly.entity_id
_entity_poly.type
_entity_poly.pdbx_seq_one_letter_code
_entity_poly.pdbx_strand_id
1 'polypeptide(L)' 'MFDIKLHGSPWRAVGTKTVKTRVILLTIMDVLEQQGFGLYAAINHNSRRSKDSSNAEADTWYCNRPIDWKPGQFVYHG' A
#
# COMPACT_ATOMS: atom_id res chain seq x y z
N MET A 1 1.93 -10.41 14.03
CA MET A 1 1.76 -9.84 12.68
C MET A 1 0.42 -9.14 12.67
N PHE A 2 0.37 -7.88 12.24
CA PHE A 2 -0.85 -7.07 12.20
C PHE A 2 -1.19 -6.79 10.74
N ASP A 3 -2.45 -6.99 10.35
CA ASP A 3 -2.94 -6.80 9.00
C ASP A 3 -4.09 -5.80 8.94
N ILE A 4 -4.08 -4.96 7.91
CA ILE A 4 -5.17 -4.02 7.60
C ILE A 4 -5.68 -4.38 6.21
N LYS A 5 -6.97 -4.73 6.11
CA LYS A 5 -7.62 -5.02 4.84
C LYS A 5 -8.55 -3.88 4.43
N LEU A 6 -8.27 -3.30 3.27
CA LEU A 6 -9.11 -2.26 2.67
C LEU A 6 -10.05 -2.92 1.64
N HIS A 7 -11.35 -2.74 1.84
CA HIS A 7 -12.38 -3.28 0.95
C HIS A 7 -12.73 -2.33 -0.19
N GLY A 8 -13.16 -2.87 -1.33
CA GLY A 8 -13.50 -2.11 -2.53
C GLY A 8 -12.31 -1.89 -3.46
N SER A 9 -12.35 -0.81 -4.26
CA SER A 9 -11.27 -0.43 -5.19
C SER A 9 -10.81 1.01 -4.96
N PRO A 10 -10.30 1.34 -3.76
CA PRO A 10 -9.97 2.70 -3.33
C PRO A 10 -9.00 3.44 -4.26
N TRP A 11 -8.07 2.74 -4.91
CA TRP A 11 -7.03 3.33 -5.77
C TRP A 11 -7.08 2.85 -7.23
N ARG A 12 -8.27 2.61 -7.79
CA ARG A 12 -8.42 2.22 -9.21
C ARG A 12 -8.04 3.36 -10.17
N ALA A 13 -6.82 3.31 -10.72
CA ALA A 13 -6.30 4.31 -11.66
C ALA A 13 -6.93 4.17 -13.06
N VAL A 14 -7.97 4.96 -13.34
CA VAL A 14 -8.61 5.01 -14.67
C VAL A 14 -8.74 6.45 -15.14
N GLY A 15 -8.17 6.77 -16.31
CA GLY A 15 -8.24 8.11 -16.91
C GLY A 15 -7.73 9.20 -15.97
N THR A 16 -8.55 10.23 -15.76
CA THR A 16 -8.25 11.37 -14.88
C THR A 16 -8.13 11.01 -13.40
N LYS A 17 -8.59 9.82 -12.98
CA LYS A 17 -8.49 9.35 -11.58
C LYS A 17 -7.07 8.94 -11.20
N THR A 18 -6.16 8.76 -12.16
CA THR A 18 -4.79 8.34 -11.93
C THR A 18 -4.03 9.25 -10.97
N VAL A 19 -4.21 10.57 -11.07
CA VAL A 19 -3.58 11.53 -10.15
C VAL A 19 -4.12 11.33 -8.73
N LYS A 20 -5.45 11.25 -8.58
CA LYS A 20 -6.10 11.02 -7.28
C LYS A 20 -5.67 9.71 -6.63
N THR A 21 -5.53 8.64 -7.43
CA THR A 21 -4.98 7.36 -6.97
C THR A 21 -3.59 7.54 -6.37
N ARG A 22 -2.68 8.25 -7.07
CA ARG A 22 -1.32 8.48 -6.54
C ARG A 22 -1.32 9.27 -5.25
N VAL A 23 -2.19 10.29 -5.14
CA VAL A 23 -2.35 11.06 -3.90
C VAL A 23 -2.76 10.15 -2.74
N ILE A 24 -3.74 9.27 -2.93
CA ILE A 24 -4.19 8.32 -1.88
C ILE A 24 -3.03 7.44 -1.43
N LEU A 25 -2.30 6.84 -2.37
CA LEU A 25 -1.19 5.94 -2.07
C LEU A 25 -0.07 6.67 -1.32
N LEU A 26 0.30 7.87 -1.76
CA LEU A 26 1.30 8.71 -1.10
C LEU A 26 0.86 9.13 0.31
N THR A 27 -0.41 9.47 0.51
CA THR A 27 -0.93 9.79 1.84
C THR A 27 -0.86 8.59 2.79
N ILE A 28 -1.14 7.38 2.30
CA ILE A 28 -1.00 6.16 3.12
C ILE A 28 0.47 5.95 3.50
N MET A 29 1.40 6.10 2.55
CA MET A 29 2.84 5.97 2.82
C MET A 29 3.33 7.01 3.83
N ASP A 30 2.95 8.27 3.66
CA ASP A 30 3.30 9.37 4.58
C ASP A 30 2.83 9.08 6.01
N VAL A 31 1.60 8.62 6.18
CA VAL A 31 1.08 8.23 7.51
C VAL A 31 1.85 7.05 8.09
N LEU A 32 2.17 6.02 7.29
CA LEU A 32 2.94 4.87 7.74
C LEU A 32 4.35 5.29 8.21
N GLU A 33 5.03 6.14 7.45
CA GLU A 33 6.36 6.66 7.77
C GLU A 33 6.37 7.50 9.05
N GLN A 34 5.36 8.37 9.23
CA GLN A 34 5.17 9.13 10.47
C GLN A 34 4.95 8.22 11.70
N GLN A 35 4.53 6.97 11.49
CA GLN A 35 4.37 5.96 12.54
C GLN A 35 5.55 4.97 12.61
N GLY A 36 6.64 5.25 11.90
CA GLY A 36 7.87 4.46 11.93
C GLY A 36 7.89 3.25 11.00
N PHE A 37 6.89 3.11 10.14
CA PHE A 37 6.80 2.01 9.19
C PHE A 37 7.42 2.39 7.85
N GLY A 38 8.47 1.68 7.44
CA GLY A 38 9.03 1.76 6.10
C GLY A 38 8.43 0.70 5.18
N LEU A 39 8.16 1.06 3.92
CA LEU A 39 7.75 0.09 2.91
C LEU A 39 8.91 -0.87 2.61
N TYR A 40 8.69 -2.15 2.86
CA TYR A 40 9.66 -3.21 2.60
C TYR A 40 9.41 -3.88 1.24
N ALA A 41 8.15 -4.19 0.93
CA ALA A 41 7.77 -4.77 -0.35
C ALA A 41 6.34 -4.38 -0.73
N ALA A 42 6.08 -4.26 -2.04
CA ALA A 42 4.76 -4.10 -2.60
C ALA A 42 4.50 -5.23 -3.61
N ILE A 43 3.45 -6.01 -3.38
CA ILE A 43 3.05 -7.14 -4.23
C ILE A 43 1.72 -6.81 -4.89
N ASN A 44 1.71 -6.82 -6.22
CA ASN A 44 0.49 -6.74 -7.01
C ASN A 44 0.02 -8.15 -7.37
N HIS A 45 -1.13 -8.54 -6.83
CA HIS A 45 -1.78 -9.81 -7.15
C HIS A 45 -2.71 -9.61 -8.34
N ASN A 46 -2.39 -10.27 -9.45
CA ASN A 46 -3.30 -10.39 -10.57
C ASN A 46 -3.68 -11.86 -10.73
N SER A 47 -4.93 -12.17 -10.39
CA SER A 47 -5.45 -13.54 -10.46
C SER A 47 -6.29 -13.81 -11.72
N ARG A 48 -6.09 -13.05 -12.81
CA ARG A 48 -6.83 -13.25 -14.06
C ARG A 48 -6.54 -14.64 -14.63
N ARG A 49 -7.43 -15.59 -14.36
CA ARG A 49 -7.33 -16.98 -14.83
C ARG A 49 -8.01 -17.19 -16.19
N SER A 50 -8.90 -16.30 -16.61
CA SER A 50 -9.58 -16.35 -17.92
C SER A 50 -10.07 -14.95 -18.35
N LYS A 51 -10.49 -14.80 -19.62
CA LYS A 51 -11.16 -13.57 -20.11
C LYS A 51 -12.48 -13.28 -19.39
N ASP A 52 -13.13 -14.31 -18.84
CA ASP A 52 -14.47 -14.23 -18.23
C ASP A 52 -14.46 -14.24 -16.70
N SER A 53 -13.28 -14.37 -16.06
CA SER A 53 -13.18 -14.30 -14.59
C SER A 53 -13.26 -12.85 -14.12
N SER A 54 -14.05 -12.58 -13.08
CA SER A 54 -14.01 -11.29 -12.38
C SER A 54 -12.57 -10.98 -11.95
N ASN A 55 -12.07 -9.79 -12.29
CA ASN A 55 -10.73 -9.35 -11.89
C ASN A 55 -10.67 -9.31 -10.35
N ALA A 56 -10.02 -10.29 -9.74
CA ALA A 56 -9.52 -10.16 -8.37
C ALA A 56 -8.07 -9.65 -8.47
N GLU A 57 -7.96 -8.33 -8.61
CA GLU A 57 -6.71 -7.58 -8.44
C GLU A 57 -6.61 -7.13 -6.99
N ALA A 58 -5.44 -7.31 -6.37
CA ALA A 58 -5.19 -6.86 -5.01
C ALA A 58 -3.74 -6.43 -4.83
N ASP A 59 -3.53 -5.23 -4.31
CA ASP A 59 -2.20 -4.77 -3.88
C ASP A 59 -1.99 -5.08 -2.41
N THR A 60 -0.81 -5.57 -2.05
CA THR A 60 -0.41 -5.85 -0.66
C THR A 60 0.93 -5.19 -0.39
N TRP A 61 0.99 -4.37 0.66
CA TRP A 61 2.21 -3.71 1.09
C TRP A 61 2.69 -4.34 2.39
N TYR A 62 3.93 -4.79 2.38
CA TYR A 62 4.64 -5.25 3.57
C TYR A 62 5.48 -4.09 4.07
N CYS A 63 5.27 -3.72 5.33
CA CYS A 63 6.01 -2.66 5.98
C CYS A 63 6.77 -3.22 7.19
N ASN A 64 7.93 -2.66 7.48
CA ASN A 64 8.73 -2.99 8.66
C ASN A 64 8.87 -1.76 9.55
N ARG A 65 9.08 -1.98 10.84
CA ARG A 65 9.34 -0.93 11.82
C ARG A 65 10.36 -1.45 12.84
N PRO A 66 11.42 -0.68 13.15
CA PRO A 66 12.35 -1.04 14.22
C PRO A 66 11.61 -1.15 15.57
N ILE A 67 11.97 -2.16 16.37
CA ILE A 67 11.28 -2.44 17.64
C ILE A 67 11.43 -1.32 18.66
N ASP A 68 12.54 -0.58 18.57
CA ASP A 68 12.92 0.53 19.44
C ASP A 68 12.59 1.91 18.84
N TRP A 69 11.89 1.96 17.71
CA TRP A 69 11.49 3.21 17.07
C TRP A 69 10.55 4.02 17.97
N LYS A 70 10.82 5.33 18.06
CA LYS A 70 10.06 6.32 18.83
C LYS A 70 9.51 7.43 17.90
N PRO A 71 8.35 8.03 18.25
CA PRO A 71 7.78 9.15 17.51
C PRO A 71 8.80 10.25 17.22
N GLY A 72 8.87 10.69 15.96
CA GLY A 72 9.78 11.74 15.49
C GLY A 72 11.15 11.24 15.01
N GLN A 73 11.46 9.95 15.14
CA GLN A 73 12.67 9.36 14.55
C GLN A 73 12.47 9.07 13.06
N PHE A 74 13.57 9.20 12.29
CA PHE A 74 13.55 8.91 10.86
C PHE A 74 13.31 7.43 10.58
N VAL A 75 12.64 7.16 9.46
CA VAL A 75 12.56 5.84 8.85
C VAL A 75 13.68 5.74 7.83
N TYR A 76 14.52 4.71 7.95
CA TYR A 76 15.60 4.47 7.01
C TYR A 76 15.17 3.43 5.98
N HIS A 77 15.37 3.74 4.71
CA HIS A 77 15.20 2.80 3.60
C HIS A 77 16.57 2.21 3.28
N GLY A 78 16.67 0.88 3.37
CA GLY A 78 17.89 0.12 3.06
C GLY A 78 18.04 -0.19 1.58
#